data_AF-R7Y2F0-F1
#
_entry.id   AF-R7Y2F0-F1
#
_cell.length_a   1.000
_cell.length_b   1.000
_cell.length_c   1.000
_cell.angle_alpha   90.00
_cell.angle_beta   90.00
_cell.angle_gamma   90.00
#
_symmetry.space_group_name_H-M   'P 1'
#
loop_
_entity.id
_entity.type
_entity.pdbx_description
1 polymer ?
#
loop_
_entity_poly.entity_id
_entity_poly.type
_entity_poly.pdbx_seq_one_letter_code
_entity_poly.pdbx_strand_id
1 'polypeptide(L)'
;MSSREAATAYAASSPRLSRSMSAGTSSTVSRKEPLHTLSRHSDTTTRSASWCHETRSARSSPRASKKIEPVIGNGRARAMLHSPRLVKTRTSMLGSMPELPEVEALALDLKGRLLDRAITRIDLAAFSALKTFDPPLHALHGTLVEDVTRHGKFLDITASGTHLIMHLARAGWVRWRDEVPPLPARPNSKNPLAARIVIDDEAGLDVTEAGTKKSLAIYVVRVPQDVPGIARLGPDPLDDAFTIEVLGAILQSEGRKQIKGVLRHQGTIAGIGNAYSDEILHAARMSPYKPASSIEDGDLETLFNAVKDTIGDAVERSRGLHASELKSEKRTNLAVHGRTGQTCPVCGDVVREVSFADSSLQYCATCQTGGKPLADRRMSKLLK
;
A
#
# COMPACT_ATOMS: atom_id res chain seq x y z
N MET A 1 -29.70 56.82 46.78
CA MET A 1 -30.70 57.59 46.02
C MET A 1 -30.47 57.33 44.54
N SER A 2 -31.53 56.91 43.84
CA SER A 2 -31.70 56.90 42.36
C SER A 2 -30.72 56.07 41.51
N SER A 3 -31.14 54.92 40.95
CA SER A 3 -31.84 54.77 39.64
C SER A 3 -30.88 54.88 38.45
N ARG A 4 -30.88 54.10 37.37
CA ARG A 4 -31.79 53.11 36.76
C ARG A 4 -31.10 52.64 35.45
N GLU A 5 -31.49 51.46 34.96
CA GLU A 5 -31.68 51.10 33.52
C GLU A 5 -30.43 51.05 32.59
N ALA A 6 -30.29 50.13 31.62
CA ALA A 6 -31.16 49.08 31.11
C ALA A 6 -30.35 48.03 30.33
N ALA A 7 -30.76 46.77 30.48
CA ALA A 7 -30.50 45.69 29.54
C ALA A 7 -31.47 45.82 28.36
N THR A 8 -31.02 45.54 27.13
CA THR A 8 -31.94 45.28 26.00
C THR A 8 -31.47 44.04 25.25
N ALA A 9 -32.27 42.97 25.36
CA ALA A 9 -32.21 41.79 24.53
C ALA A 9 -32.89 42.07 23.19
N TYR A 10 -32.33 41.56 22.09
CA TYR A 10 -33.01 41.49 20.80
C TYR A 10 -33.23 40.02 20.44
N ALA A 11 -34.50 39.64 20.32
CA ALA A 11 -34.95 38.35 19.85
C ALA A 11 -35.67 38.50 18.49
N ALA A 12 -35.39 37.53 17.62
CA ALA A 12 -36.25 36.93 16.59
C ALA A 12 -36.89 37.78 15.49
N SER A 13 -36.61 37.40 14.23
CA SER A 13 -37.65 37.00 13.26
C SER A 13 -37.06 36.45 11.95
N SER A 14 -37.24 35.15 11.72
CA SER A 14 -37.10 34.50 10.40
C SER A 14 -38.44 34.50 9.67
N PRO A 15 -38.51 34.66 8.34
CA PRO A 15 -39.71 34.32 7.57
C PRO A 15 -39.62 32.92 6.96
N ARG A 16 -40.63 32.10 7.26
CA ARG A 16 -41.00 30.91 6.48
C ARG A 16 -41.70 31.36 5.19
N LEU A 17 -41.32 30.77 4.06
CA LEU A 17 -42.16 30.74 2.86
C LEU A 17 -42.39 29.28 2.47
N SER A 18 -43.62 28.84 2.69
CA SER A 18 -44.21 27.63 2.15
C SER A 18 -44.73 27.90 0.74
N ARG A 19 -44.48 26.98 -0.19
CA ARG A 19 -45.30 26.83 -1.40
C ARG A 19 -45.48 25.34 -1.68
N SER A 20 -46.74 24.98 -1.83
CA SER A 20 -47.24 23.64 -2.01
C SER A 20 -47.81 23.45 -3.43
N MET A 21 -47.70 22.21 -3.90
CA MET A 21 -48.51 21.50 -4.90
C MET A 21 -48.38 21.88 -6.38
N SER A 22 -48.01 20.88 -7.18
CA SER A 22 -48.96 20.24 -8.11
C SER A 22 -48.39 18.94 -8.67
N ALA A 23 -49.12 17.85 -8.46
CA ALA A 23 -48.95 16.56 -9.13
C ALA A 23 -49.46 16.65 -10.58
N GLY A 24 -48.75 16.01 -11.50
CA GLY A 24 -49.14 15.84 -12.90
C GLY A 24 -48.87 14.41 -13.33
N THR A 25 -49.94 13.70 -13.65
CA THR A 25 -50.06 12.33 -14.13
C THR A 25 -49.69 12.15 -15.61
N SER A 26 -49.48 10.88 -15.99
CA SER A 26 -49.45 10.32 -17.37
C SER A 26 -48.09 10.43 -18.07
N SER A 27 -47.54 9.43 -18.75
CA SER A 27 -48.13 8.30 -19.47
C SER A 27 -47.12 7.17 -19.67
N THR A 28 -47.60 5.94 -19.54
CA THR A 28 -47.08 4.69 -20.11
C THR A 28 -46.71 4.79 -21.60
N VAL A 29 -45.50 4.38 -21.98
CA VAL A 29 -45.26 3.68 -23.26
C VAL A 29 -44.30 2.52 -23.03
N SER A 30 -44.90 1.33 -23.09
CA SER A 30 -44.25 0.03 -23.28
C SER A 30 -43.84 -0.10 -24.75
N ARG A 31 -42.57 -0.42 -25.03
CA ARG A 31 -42.19 -1.17 -26.24
C ARG A 31 -41.13 -2.21 -25.91
N LYS A 32 -41.55 -3.46 -26.07
CA LYS A 32 -40.74 -4.68 -26.18
C LYS A 32 -39.84 -4.63 -27.43
N GLU A 33 -38.58 -5.04 -27.25
CA GLU A 33 -37.80 -6.06 -27.99
C GLU A 33 -37.97 -6.25 -29.52
N PRO A 34 -36.92 -6.65 -30.27
CA PRO A 34 -36.26 -7.94 -30.01
C PRO A 34 -34.74 -8.03 -30.18
N LEU A 35 -34.23 -9.10 -29.54
CA LEU A 35 -32.97 -9.76 -29.80
C LEU A 35 -32.78 -10.07 -31.30
N HIS A 36 -31.57 -9.86 -31.80
CA HIS A 36 -31.03 -10.63 -32.91
C HIS A 36 -29.79 -11.39 -32.47
N THR A 37 -30.02 -12.66 -32.16
CA THR A 37 -29.04 -13.75 -32.24
C THR A 37 -28.64 -13.97 -33.70
N LEU A 38 -27.34 -13.96 -34.00
CA LEU A 38 -26.81 -14.67 -35.16
C LEU A 38 -25.59 -15.49 -34.72
N SER A 39 -25.75 -16.80 -34.91
CA SER A 39 -24.80 -17.88 -34.65
C SER A 39 -24.61 -18.62 -35.98
N ARG A 40 -23.35 -18.96 -36.26
CA ARG A 40 -22.84 -20.02 -37.17
C ARG A 40 -22.98 -19.83 -38.68
N HIS A 41 -21.82 -19.89 -39.35
CA HIS A 41 -21.37 -20.95 -40.29
C HIS A 41 -19.84 -20.74 -40.47
N SER A 42 -18.88 -21.65 -40.24
CA SER A 42 -18.67 -23.06 -40.61
C SER A 42 -18.68 -23.31 -42.12
N ASP A 43 -17.49 -23.30 -42.74
CA ASP A 43 -17.08 -24.12 -43.89
C ASP A 43 -15.54 -24.10 -43.92
N THR A 44 -14.82 -25.13 -43.48
CA THR A 44 -14.58 -26.45 -44.12
C THR A 44 -14.02 -26.33 -45.54
N THR A 45 -12.71 -26.50 -45.69
CA THR A 45 -12.15 -27.09 -46.91
C THR A 45 -10.97 -27.98 -46.55
N THR A 46 -11.24 -29.27 -46.66
CA THR A 46 -10.32 -30.40 -46.57
C THR A 46 -9.51 -30.49 -47.86
N ARG A 47 -8.21 -30.75 -47.77
CA ARG A 47 -7.49 -31.51 -48.82
C ARG A 47 -6.29 -32.27 -48.25
N SER A 48 -6.48 -33.59 -48.18
CA SER A 48 -5.55 -34.70 -48.47
C SER A 48 -4.27 -34.36 -49.27
N ALA A 49 -3.15 -35.08 -49.22
CA ALA A 49 -2.83 -36.40 -48.69
C ALA A 49 -1.29 -36.57 -48.56
N SER A 50 -0.95 -37.62 -47.81
CA SER A 50 0.30 -38.37 -47.68
C SER A 50 1.21 -38.54 -48.90
N TRP A 51 2.50 -38.77 -48.63
CA TRP A 51 3.42 -39.84 -49.11
C TRP A 51 4.81 -39.58 -48.48
N CYS A 52 5.28 -40.32 -47.47
CA CYS A 52 5.96 -41.62 -47.42
C CYS A 52 7.44 -41.68 -47.90
N HIS A 53 8.30 -42.11 -46.95
CA HIS A 53 9.64 -42.75 -47.04
C HIS A 53 10.80 -41.91 -47.65
N GLU A 54 12.05 -41.97 -47.20
CA GLU A 54 12.80 -43.10 -46.65
C GLU A 54 14.11 -42.68 -45.93
N THR A 55 14.69 -43.68 -45.25
CA THR A 55 15.76 -43.76 -44.25
C THR A 55 17.21 -43.55 -44.73
N ARG A 56 18.13 -43.17 -43.80
CA ARG A 56 19.31 -43.97 -43.33
C ARG A 56 20.32 -43.10 -42.53
N SER A 57 20.54 -43.45 -41.25
CA SER A 57 21.74 -44.09 -40.65
C SER A 57 22.99 -43.20 -40.54
N ALA A 58 23.33 -42.70 -39.35
CA ALA A 58 24.18 -43.34 -38.32
C ALA A 58 25.68 -43.38 -38.67
N ARG A 59 26.51 -42.68 -37.86
CA ARG A 59 27.88 -43.08 -37.48
C ARG A 59 28.33 -42.34 -36.21
N SER A 60 28.72 -43.14 -35.22
CA SER A 60 29.49 -42.82 -33.99
C SER A 60 30.96 -42.52 -34.35
N SER A 61 31.77 -41.79 -33.57
CA SER A 61 32.47 -42.16 -32.32
C SER A 61 33.64 -41.14 -32.09
N PRO A 62 34.56 -41.21 -31.09
CA PRO A 62 34.40 -40.89 -29.66
C PRO A 62 35.54 -40.01 -29.02
N ARG A 63 35.34 -39.66 -27.73
CA ARG A 63 36.28 -39.46 -26.58
C ARG A 63 37.40 -38.40 -26.61
N ALA A 64 37.44 -37.58 -25.54
CA ALA A 64 38.64 -37.36 -24.72
C ALA A 64 38.28 -36.81 -23.32
N SER A 65 38.51 -37.62 -22.28
CA SER A 65 38.47 -37.26 -20.86
C SER A 65 39.89 -36.94 -20.37
N LYS A 66 40.11 -35.78 -19.72
CA LYS A 66 41.38 -35.47 -19.03
C LYS A 66 41.22 -35.64 -17.52
N LYS A 67 42.01 -36.57 -16.97
CA LYS A 67 42.35 -36.71 -15.55
C LYS A 67 43.33 -35.61 -15.14
N ILE A 68 43.23 -35.11 -13.91
CA ILE A 68 44.29 -34.37 -13.22
C ILE A 68 44.49 -35.05 -11.86
N GLU A 69 45.74 -35.42 -11.57
CA GLU A 69 46.21 -36.09 -10.36
C GLU A 69 46.45 -35.10 -9.20
N PRO A 70 46.45 -35.54 -7.93
CA PRO A 70 46.71 -34.68 -6.78
C PRO A 70 48.20 -34.60 -6.47
N VAL A 71 48.69 -33.38 -6.22
CA VAL A 71 50.03 -33.10 -5.70
C VAL A 71 50.00 -33.14 -4.17
N ILE A 72 50.84 -34.00 -3.58
CA ILE A 72 51.06 -34.11 -2.13
C ILE A 72 52.09 -33.04 -1.74
N GLY A 73 51.69 -32.09 -0.89
CA GLY A 73 52.56 -31.06 -0.33
C GLY A 73 52.50 -31.05 1.20
N ASN A 74 53.62 -31.37 1.83
CA ASN A 74 53.83 -31.31 3.29
C ASN A 74 53.73 -29.87 3.80
N GLY A 75 52.79 -29.59 4.69
CA GLY A 75 52.61 -28.29 5.33
C GLY A 75 52.17 -28.43 6.78
N ARG A 76 53.00 -27.95 7.70
CA ARG A 76 52.87 -28.00 9.16
C ARG A 76 51.51 -27.52 9.67
N ALA A 77 50.89 -28.30 10.55
CA ALA A 77 49.66 -27.95 11.25
C ALA A 77 49.91 -26.80 12.25
N ARG A 78 49.19 -25.69 12.06
CA ARG A 78 49.08 -24.61 13.05
C ARG A 78 47.61 -24.57 13.49
N ALA A 79 47.35 -24.92 14.74
CA ALA A 79 46.02 -24.89 15.33
C ALA A 79 45.49 -23.45 15.31
N MET A 80 44.44 -23.19 14.52
CA MET A 80 43.66 -21.96 14.56
C MET A 80 42.29 -22.27 15.14
N LEU A 81 42.09 -21.82 16.38
CA LEU A 81 40.80 -21.72 17.05
C LEU A 81 39.81 -21.01 16.11
N HIS A 82 38.80 -21.74 15.64
CA HIS A 82 37.70 -21.17 14.88
C HIS A 82 36.70 -20.53 15.84
N SER A 83 36.76 -19.21 15.98
CA SER A 83 35.61 -18.44 16.46
C SER A 83 34.46 -18.60 15.47
N PRO A 84 33.22 -18.90 15.92
CA PRO A 84 32.09 -18.97 15.02
C PRO A 84 31.85 -17.58 14.40
N ARG A 85 32.02 -17.49 13.08
CA ARG A 85 31.60 -16.33 12.30
C ARG A 85 30.10 -16.16 12.49
N LEU A 86 29.70 -15.09 13.17
CA LEU A 86 28.35 -14.52 13.08
C LEU A 86 28.01 -14.37 11.60
N VAL A 87 27.14 -15.25 11.11
CA VAL A 87 26.48 -15.08 9.82
C VAL A 87 25.64 -13.83 9.97
N LYS A 88 26.13 -12.70 9.43
CA LYS A 88 25.31 -11.52 9.21
C LYS A 88 24.22 -11.95 8.24
N THR A 89 23.08 -12.36 8.78
CA THR A 89 21.83 -12.42 8.02
C THR A 89 21.68 -11.07 7.37
N ARG A 90 21.63 -11.06 6.03
CA ARG A 90 21.27 -9.87 5.27
C ARG A 90 19.86 -9.51 5.70
N THR A 91 19.73 -8.64 6.71
CA THR A 91 18.48 -7.92 6.97
C THR A 91 18.14 -7.24 5.66
N SER A 92 17.09 -7.71 5.01
CA SER A 92 16.68 -7.18 3.73
C SER A 92 16.39 -5.69 3.92
N MET A 93 17.24 -4.83 3.36
CA MET A 93 17.02 -3.39 3.25
C MET A 93 15.87 -3.04 2.28
N LEU A 94 14.84 -3.89 2.22
CA LEU A 94 13.62 -3.63 1.47
C LEU A 94 12.82 -2.65 2.30
N GLY A 95 12.95 -1.36 1.97
CA GLY A 95 12.03 -0.34 2.48
C GLY A 95 10.61 -0.84 2.25
N SER A 96 9.88 -1.06 3.33
CA SER A 96 8.46 -1.33 3.24
C SER A 96 7.77 -0.07 2.70
N MET A 97 6.80 -0.29 1.81
CA MET A 97 5.90 0.73 1.29
C MET A 97 5.37 1.61 2.43
N PRO A 98 5.17 2.93 2.24
CA PRO A 98 4.38 3.74 3.16
C PRO A 98 2.99 3.10 3.31
N GLU A 99 2.60 2.80 4.54
CA GLU A 99 1.26 2.29 4.87
C GLU A 99 0.43 3.45 5.42
N LEU A 100 -0.81 3.18 5.83
CA LEU A 100 -1.77 4.23 6.18
C LEU A 100 -1.23 5.28 7.18
N PRO A 101 -0.58 4.92 8.31
CA PRO A 101 -0.09 5.92 9.25
C PRO A 101 0.93 6.89 8.66
N GLU A 102 1.83 6.40 7.80
CA GLU A 102 2.84 7.27 7.18
C GLU A 102 2.24 8.15 6.08
N VAL A 103 1.25 7.66 5.35
CA VAL A 103 0.55 8.45 4.33
C VAL A 103 -0.33 9.52 4.97
N GLU A 104 -0.98 9.20 6.09
CA GLU A 104 -1.77 10.18 6.88
C GLU A 104 -0.89 11.30 7.41
N ALA A 105 0.22 10.97 8.06
CA ALA A 105 1.15 11.96 8.57
C ALA A 105 1.75 12.82 7.46
N LEU A 106 2.08 12.22 6.32
CA LEU A 106 2.53 12.95 5.13
C LEU A 106 1.45 13.90 4.61
N ALA A 107 0.18 13.47 4.55
CA ALA A 107 -0.92 14.31 4.12
C ALA A 107 -1.10 15.51 5.07
N LEU A 108 -1.02 15.30 6.38
CA LEU A 108 -1.09 16.37 7.38
C LEU A 108 0.07 17.38 7.28
N ASP A 109 1.31 16.92 7.16
CA ASP A 109 2.49 17.81 6.97
C ASP A 109 2.37 18.60 5.66
N LEU A 110 2.01 17.94 4.57
CA LEU A 110 1.83 18.61 3.28
C LEU A 110 0.65 19.57 3.28
N LYS A 111 -0.47 19.24 3.95
CA LYS A 111 -1.61 20.16 4.10
C LYS A 111 -1.16 21.47 4.74
N GLY A 112 -0.39 21.41 5.82
CA GLY A 112 0.13 22.60 6.51
C GLY A 112 1.07 23.46 5.65
N ARG A 113 1.64 22.92 4.57
CA ARG A 113 2.56 23.61 3.66
C ARG A 113 1.93 24.09 2.37
N LEU A 114 0.95 23.33 1.87
CA LEU A 114 0.40 23.50 0.52
C LEU A 114 -0.92 24.26 0.51
N LEU A 115 -1.69 24.27 1.61
CA LEU A 115 -3.00 24.92 1.64
C LEU A 115 -2.92 26.39 1.18
N ASP A 116 -3.84 26.78 0.30
CA ASP A 116 -3.93 28.11 -0.32
C ASP A 116 -2.71 28.55 -1.15
N ARG A 117 -1.77 27.63 -1.44
CA ARG A 117 -0.61 27.89 -2.31
C ARG A 117 -0.94 27.54 -3.76
N ALA A 118 -0.43 28.34 -4.71
CA ALA A 118 -0.60 28.05 -6.12
C ALA A 118 0.41 27.00 -6.61
N ILE A 119 -0.06 25.98 -7.33
CA ILE A 119 0.83 25.07 -8.06
C ILE A 119 1.31 25.78 -9.31
N THR A 120 2.57 26.19 -9.35
CA THR A 120 3.12 26.96 -10.49
C THR A 120 3.61 26.07 -11.62
N ARG A 121 4.09 24.87 -11.29
CA ARG A 121 4.67 23.94 -12.27
C ARG A 121 4.67 22.50 -11.77
N ILE A 122 4.43 21.55 -12.68
CA ILE A 122 4.67 20.12 -12.43
C ILE A 122 5.65 19.57 -13.47
N ASP A 123 6.84 19.17 -13.02
CA ASP A 123 7.87 18.55 -13.86
C ASP A 123 7.76 17.01 -13.77
N LEU A 124 7.30 16.36 -14.84
CA LEU A 124 7.24 14.90 -14.90
C LEU A 124 8.55 14.31 -15.46
N ALA A 125 9.41 13.82 -14.57
CA ALA A 125 10.69 13.21 -14.94
C ALA A 125 10.57 11.74 -15.35
N ALA A 126 9.60 11.00 -14.80
CA ALA A 126 9.30 9.62 -15.17
C ALA A 126 7.91 9.52 -15.79
N PHE A 127 7.84 9.59 -17.12
CA PHE A 127 6.56 9.54 -17.85
C PHE A 127 5.73 8.29 -17.49
N SER A 128 6.38 7.16 -17.25
CA SER A 128 5.71 5.91 -16.86
C SER A 128 4.99 5.99 -15.51
N ALA A 129 5.23 7.01 -14.69
CA ALA A 129 4.51 7.23 -13.44
C ALA A 129 3.11 7.80 -13.66
N LEU A 130 2.90 8.66 -14.67
CA LEU A 130 1.59 9.23 -14.96
C LEU A 130 0.67 8.19 -15.61
N LYS A 131 -0.53 8.02 -15.07
CA LYS A 131 -1.49 6.96 -15.47
C LYS A 131 -2.73 7.49 -16.17
N THR A 132 -2.97 8.79 -16.14
CA THR A 132 -4.11 9.44 -16.79
C THR A 132 -3.61 10.51 -17.76
N PHE A 133 -4.49 10.88 -18.69
CA PHE A 133 -4.22 11.91 -19.69
C PHE A 133 -5.22 13.08 -19.63
N ASP A 134 -6.46 12.81 -19.21
CA ASP A 134 -7.52 13.81 -19.02
C ASP A 134 -8.03 13.75 -17.57
N PRO A 135 -8.01 14.88 -16.82
CA PRO A 135 -7.38 16.15 -17.16
C PRO A 135 -5.86 16.02 -17.34
N PRO A 136 -5.23 16.86 -18.18
CA PRO A 136 -3.78 16.84 -18.33
C PRO A 136 -3.10 17.45 -17.08
N LEU A 137 -1.84 17.10 -16.82
CA LEU A 137 -1.08 17.62 -15.67
C LEU A 137 -1.06 19.16 -15.58
N HIS A 138 -0.98 19.84 -16.72
CA HIS A 138 -0.96 21.31 -16.77
C HIS A 138 -2.30 21.95 -16.41
N ALA A 139 -3.38 21.17 -16.25
CA ALA A 139 -4.65 21.67 -15.74
C ALA A 139 -4.54 22.16 -14.28
N LEU A 140 -3.51 21.70 -13.55
CA LEU A 140 -3.21 22.13 -12.18
C LEU A 140 -2.29 23.36 -12.14
N HIS A 141 -1.83 23.89 -13.28
CA HIS A 141 -0.96 25.06 -13.28
C HIS A 141 -1.75 26.33 -12.95
N GLY A 142 -1.27 27.09 -11.97
CA GLY A 142 -1.90 28.31 -11.47
C GLY A 142 -3.11 28.07 -10.55
N THR A 143 -3.46 26.81 -10.26
CA THR A 143 -4.56 26.49 -9.35
C THR A 143 -4.10 26.51 -7.90
N LEU A 144 -5.00 26.90 -6.99
CA LEU A 144 -4.74 26.89 -5.55
C LEU A 144 -5.06 25.51 -4.98
N VAL A 145 -4.20 25.02 -4.10
CA VAL A 145 -4.46 23.81 -3.33
C VAL A 145 -5.53 24.08 -2.28
N GLU A 146 -6.60 23.30 -2.36
CA GLU A 146 -7.79 23.39 -1.50
C GLU A 146 -7.68 22.41 -0.32
N ASP A 147 -7.11 21.23 -0.56
CA ASP A 147 -6.93 20.24 0.50
C ASP A 147 -5.81 19.24 0.16
N VAL A 148 -5.30 18.59 1.20
CA VAL A 148 -4.42 17.42 1.08
C VAL A 148 -4.94 16.34 2.02
N THR A 149 -5.36 15.23 1.42
CA THR A 149 -5.99 14.10 2.10
C THR A 149 -5.37 12.77 1.64
N ARG A 150 -5.97 11.64 2.04
CA ARG A 150 -5.60 10.33 1.56
C ARG A 150 -6.80 9.43 1.32
N HIS A 151 -6.61 8.42 0.48
CA HIS A 151 -7.53 7.31 0.28
C HIS A 151 -6.76 6.02 0.51
N GLY A 152 -6.89 5.39 1.68
CA GLY A 152 -6.05 4.25 2.05
C GLY A 152 -4.56 4.60 2.03
N LYS A 153 -3.83 4.15 0.99
CA LYS A 153 -2.38 4.41 0.77
C LYS A 153 -2.09 5.37 -0.39
N PHE A 154 -3.12 6.05 -0.91
CA PHE A 154 -3.01 7.06 -1.94
C PHE A 154 -3.00 8.44 -1.27
N LEU A 155 -2.03 9.28 -1.60
CA LEU A 155 -2.00 10.70 -1.24
C LEU A 155 -2.81 11.48 -2.28
N ASP A 156 -3.65 12.42 -1.86
CA ASP A 156 -4.52 13.22 -2.73
C ASP A 156 -4.32 14.71 -2.43
N ILE A 157 -3.85 15.47 -3.42
CA ILE A 157 -3.76 16.92 -3.39
C ILE A 157 -4.88 17.45 -4.29
N THR A 158 -5.88 18.11 -3.70
CA THR A 158 -7.00 18.71 -4.43
C THR A 158 -6.69 20.17 -4.71
N ALA A 159 -6.82 20.59 -5.96
CA ALA A 159 -6.64 21.99 -6.36
C ALA A 159 -7.66 22.37 -7.45
N SER A 160 -8.47 23.39 -7.16
CA SER A 160 -9.58 23.84 -8.03
C SER A 160 -10.49 22.69 -8.50
N GLY A 161 -10.88 21.81 -7.57
CA GLY A 161 -11.70 20.62 -7.86
C GLY A 161 -11.05 19.54 -8.73
N THR A 162 -9.75 19.65 -9.03
CA THR A 162 -8.97 18.60 -9.70
C THR A 162 -8.06 17.91 -8.70
N HIS A 163 -7.95 16.59 -8.79
CA HIS A 163 -7.19 15.77 -7.86
C HIS A 163 -5.87 15.30 -8.47
N LEU A 164 -4.77 15.62 -7.79
CA LEU A 164 -3.45 15.03 -8.04
C LEU A 164 -3.20 13.90 -7.04
N ILE A 165 -3.39 12.67 -7.49
CA ILE A 165 -3.36 11.48 -6.65
C ILE A 165 -2.09 10.67 -6.90
N MET A 166 -1.42 10.25 -5.82
CA MET A 166 -0.16 9.52 -5.88
C MET A 166 -0.19 8.24 -5.06
N HIS A 167 0.25 7.13 -5.66
CA HIS A 167 0.56 5.89 -4.96
C HIS A 167 2.08 5.68 -4.93
N LEU A 168 2.67 5.81 -3.76
CA LEU A 168 4.13 5.80 -3.59
C LEU A 168 4.76 4.42 -3.77
N ALA A 169 3.95 3.34 -3.74
CA ALA A 169 4.45 1.98 -3.87
C ALA A 169 5.59 1.65 -2.89
N ARG A 170 6.34 0.57 -3.14
CA ARG A 170 7.35 0.07 -2.18
C ARG A 170 8.54 0.98 -1.98
N ALA A 171 9.00 1.63 -3.03
CA ALA A 171 10.26 2.37 -3.03
C ALA A 171 10.09 3.86 -3.36
N GLY A 172 8.86 4.34 -3.38
CA GLY A 172 8.56 5.74 -3.59
C GLY A 172 8.49 6.53 -2.29
N TRP A 173 8.77 7.82 -2.39
CA TRP A 173 8.74 8.74 -1.27
C TRP A 173 8.57 10.19 -1.74
N VAL A 174 7.97 11.02 -0.89
CA VAL A 174 7.82 12.47 -1.10
C VAL A 174 8.82 13.21 -0.23
N ARG A 175 9.50 14.20 -0.81
CA ARG A 175 10.45 15.06 -0.09
C ARG A 175 10.09 16.51 -0.30
N TRP A 176 9.93 17.25 0.79
CA TRP A 176 9.83 18.70 0.74
C TRP A 176 11.16 19.33 0.28
N ARG A 177 11.06 20.44 -0.41
CA ARG A 177 12.17 21.27 -0.90
C ARG A 177 11.80 22.73 -0.62
N ASP A 178 12.55 23.41 0.23
CA ASP A 178 12.34 24.84 0.48
C ASP A 178 12.72 25.68 -0.74
N GLU A 179 13.60 25.17 -1.60
CA GLU A 179 13.95 25.77 -2.88
C GLU A 179 14.12 24.67 -3.95
N VAL A 180 13.41 24.83 -5.07
CA VAL A 180 13.56 23.97 -6.24
C VAL A 180 14.42 24.64 -7.32
N PRO A 181 15.29 23.89 -8.02
CA PRO A 181 15.99 24.41 -9.19
C PRO A 181 15.05 25.07 -10.21
N PRO A 182 15.42 26.24 -10.78
CA PRO A 182 14.58 26.96 -11.73
C PRO A 182 14.41 26.20 -13.05
N LEU A 183 15.43 25.40 -13.42
CA LEU A 183 15.37 24.55 -14.60
C LEU A 183 14.50 23.30 -14.33
N PRO A 184 13.55 22.99 -15.23
CA PRO A 184 12.75 21.78 -15.14
C PRO A 184 13.59 20.51 -15.03
N ALA A 185 13.13 19.58 -14.20
CA ALA A 185 13.75 18.27 -14.09
C ALA A 185 13.68 17.52 -15.43
N ARG A 186 14.83 17.07 -15.94
CA ARG A 186 14.89 16.26 -17.16
C ARG A 186 14.76 14.77 -16.84
N PRO A 187 14.06 13.99 -17.68
CA PRO A 187 14.04 12.54 -17.57
C PRO A 187 15.46 11.96 -17.54
N ASN A 188 15.76 11.17 -16.52
CA ASN A 188 17.06 10.50 -16.38
C ASN A 188 16.86 9.14 -15.70
N SER A 189 17.25 8.07 -16.39
CA SER A 189 17.11 6.69 -15.89
C SER A 189 17.92 6.39 -14.62
N LYS A 190 18.94 7.21 -14.31
CA LYS A 190 19.76 7.11 -13.10
C LYS A 190 19.23 7.95 -11.93
N ASN A 191 18.33 8.90 -12.19
CA ASN A 191 17.76 9.75 -11.15
C ASN A 191 16.49 9.09 -10.57
N PRO A 192 16.35 8.96 -9.24
CA PRO A 192 15.12 8.46 -8.65
C PRO A 192 13.92 9.41 -8.79
N LEU A 193 14.11 10.68 -9.20
CA LEU A 193 13.02 11.64 -9.36
C LEU A 193 12.00 11.18 -10.40
N ALA A 194 10.74 11.06 -9.98
CA ALA A 194 9.60 10.69 -10.82
C ALA A 194 8.80 11.93 -11.22
N ALA A 195 8.52 12.81 -10.26
CA ALA A 195 7.86 14.09 -10.51
C ALA A 195 8.34 15.15 -9.52
N ARG A 196 8.21 16.42 -9.90
CA ARG A 196 8.37 17.57 -9.00
C ARG A 196 7.15 18.46 -9.13
N ILE A 197 6.54 18.83 -8.01
CA ILE A 197 5.50 19.85 -7.94
C ILE A 197 6.11 21.09 -7.32
N VAL A 198 5.95 22.23 -7.98
CA VAL A 198 6.50 23.53 -7.57
C VAL A 198 5.34 24.45 -7.20
N ILE A 199 5.51 25.18 -6.11
CA ILE A 199 4.53 26.17 -5.64
C ILE A 199 5.04 27.60 -5.84
N ASP A 200 4.30 28.60 -5.37
CA ASP A 200 4.49 30.02 -5.67
C ASP A 200 5.65 30.73 -4.96
N ASP A 201 6.28 30.11 -3.95
CA ASP A 201 7.50 30.62 -3.28
C ASP A 201 8.79 29.91 -3.71
N GLU A 202 8.78 29.27 -4.89
CA GLU A 202 9.89 28.43 -5.37
C GLU A 202 10.18 27.20 -4.49
N ALA A 203 9.37 26.93 -3.46
CA ALA A 203 9.38 25.66 -2.76
C ALA A 203 8.63 24.60 -3.58
N GLY A 204 8.69 23.36 -3.11
CA GLY A 204 7.96 22.28 -3.75
C GLY A 204 8.18 20.92 -3.12
N LEU A 205 7.72 19.90 -3.83
CA LEU A 205 7.91 18.52 -3.43
C LEU A 205 8.49 17.68 -4.57
N ASP A 206 9.51 16.90 -4.22
CA ASP A 206 10.09 15.87 -5.06
C ASP A 206 9.43 14.52 -4.75
N VAL A 207 8.83 13.92 -5.77
CA VAL A 207 8.32 12.55 -5.74
C VAL A 207 9.39 11.65 -6.33
N THR A 208 9.94 10.75 -5.53
CA THR A 208 11.06 9.89 -5.92
C THR A 208 10.66 8.43 -5.89
N GLU A 209 11.30 7.59 -6.70
CA GLU A 209 11.21 6.13 -6.66
C GLU A 209 12.60 5.50 -6.87
N ALA A 210 13.19 4.97 -5.79
CA ALA A 210 14.53 4.38 -5.83
C ALA A 210 14.56 2.90 -6.26
N GLY A 211 13.39 2.26 -6.42
CA GLY A 211 13.27 0.84 -6.73
C GLY A 211 13.55 0.51 -8.19
N THR A 212 13.99 -0.72 -8.46
CA THR A 212 14.14 -1.25 -9.83
C THR A 212 12.80 -1.61 -10.45
N LYS A 213 11.86 -2.13 -9.65
CA LYS A 213 10.47 -2.37 -10.04
C LYS A 213 9.67 -1.07 -9.92
N LYS A 214 9.76 -0.21 -10.95
CA LYS A 214 9.05 1.07 -11.04
C LYS A 214 7.53 0.86 -11.03
N SER A 215 6.90 1.16 -9.90
CA SER A 215 5.47 0.93 -9.62
C SER A 215 4.79 2.15 -9.02
N LEU A 216 5.50 3.27 -8.85
CA LEU A 216 4.90 4.55 -8.49
C LEU A 216 3.87 4.95 -9.54
N ALA A 217 2.74 5.49 -9.08
CA ALA A 217 1.65 5.92 -9.94
C ALA A 217 1.17 7.32 -9.55
N ILE A 218 0.95 8.16 -10.56
CA ILE A 218 0.42 9.51 -10.45
C ILE A 218 -0.83 9.57 -11.34
N TYR A 219 -1.90 10.12 -10.81
CA TYR A 219 -3.18 10.30 -11.48
C TYR A 219 -3.57 11.77 -11.37
N VAL A 220 -4.11 12.32 -12.45
CA VAL A 220 -4.87 13.57 -12.46
C VAL A 220 -6.29 13.21 -12.85
N VAL A 221 -7.25 13.48 -11.98
CA VAL A 221 -8.65 13.08 -12.14
C VAL A 221 -9.60 14.17 -11.64
N ARG A 222 -10.85 14.14 -12.09
CA ARG A 222 -11.90 15.06 -11.60
C ARG A 222 -12.56 14.53 -10.32
N VAL A 223 -12.56 13.21 -10.12
CA VAL A 223 -13.11 12.56 -8.94
C VAL A 223 -12.13 11.45 -8.49
N PRO A 224 -11.82 11.30 -7.19
CA PRO A 224 -10.88 10.27 -6.72
C PRO A 224 -11.25 8.84 -7.12
N GLN A 225 -12.55 8.58 -7.25
CA GLN A 225 -13.10 7.28 -7.66
C GLN A 225 -12.76 6.89 -9.11
N ASP A 226 -12.27 7.82 -9.93
CA ASP A 226 -11.76 7.48 -11.27
C ASP A 226 -10.42 6.73 -11.20
N VAL A 227 -9.74 6.75 -10.05
CA VAL A 227 -8.52 5.96 -9.82
C VAL A 227 -8.93 4.51 -9.51
N PRO A 228 -8.58 3.51 -10.36
CA PRO A 228 -9.05 2.14 -10.19
C PRO A 228 -8.65 1.48 -8.85
N GLY A 229 -7.55 1.95 -8.26
CA GLY A 229 -7.09 1.50 -6.95
C GLY A 229 -7.93 2.04 -5.78
N ILE A 230 -8.46 3.27 -5.91
CA ILE A 230 -9.32 3.92 -4.92
C ILE A 230 -10.74 3.36 -5.01
N ALA A 231 -11.27 3.19 -6.23
CA ALA A 231 -12.61 2.64 -6.49
C ALA A 231 -12.87 1.24 -5.89
N ARG A 232 -11.79 0.54 -5.52
CA ARG A 232 -11.84 -0.83 -4.98
C ARG A 232 -11.43 -0.92 -3.53
N LEU A 233 -11.20 0.20 -2.85
CA LEU A 233 -10.80 0.18 -1.44
C LEU A 233 -11.95 -0.32 -0.57
N GLY A 234 -11.59 -1.11 0.44
CA GLY A 234 -12.47 -1.41 1.56
C GLY A 234 -12.57 -0.21 2.50
N PRO A 235 -13.33 -0.33 3.60
CA PRO A 235 -13.43 0.73 4.60
C PRO A 235 -12.06 1.09 5.19
N ASP A 236 -11.93 2.36 5.57
CA ASP A 236 -10.74 2.91 6.18
C ASP A 236 -10.78 2.73 7.70
N PRO A 237 -9.76 2.11 8.33
CA PRO A 237 -9.79 1.84 9.78
C PRO A 237 -9.74 3.11 10.66
N LEU A 238 -9.37 4.27 10.11
CA LEU A 238 -9.43 5.54 10.84
C LEU A 238 -10.78 6.24 10.75
N ASP A 239 -11.65 5.84 9.83
CA ASP A 239 -12.99 6.42 9.70
C ASP A 239 -13.89 5.94 10.87
N ASP A 240 -14.77 6.82 11.33
CA ASP A 240 -15.78 6.51 12.35
C ASP A 240 -16.79 5.46 11.84
N ALA A 241 -16.96 5.37 10.51
CA ALA A 241 -17.78 4.32 9.88
C ALA A 241 -17.15 2.92 9.98
N PHE A 242 -15.86 2.79 10.33
CA PHE A 242 -15.23 1.50 10.59
C PHE A 242 -15.51 1.05 12.03
N THR A 243 -16.64 0.35 12.19
CA THR A 243 -17.10 -0.17 13.48
C THR A 243 -16.74 -1.65 13.68
N ILE A 244 -16.92 -2.14 14.91
CA ILE A 244 -16.71 -3.57 15.24
C ILE A 244 -17.64 -4.48 14.42
N GLU A 245 -18.87 -4.03 14.15
CA GLU A 245 -19.84 -4.76 13.33
C GLU A 245 -19.38 -4.84 11.87
N VAL A 246 -18.80 -3.75 11.34
CA VAL A 246 -18.22 -3.74 9.99
C VAL A 246 -17.06 -4.72 9.89
N LEU A 247 -16.15 -4.71 10.88
CA LEU A 247 -15.06 -5.69 10.94
C LEU A 247 -15.62 -7.12 11.05
N GLY A 248 -16.58 -7.38 11.93
CA GLY A 248 -17.20 -8.70 12.09
C GLY A 248 -17.82 -9.22 10.78
N ALA A 249 -18.57 -8.37 10.08
CA ALA A 249 -19.17 -8.70 8.78
C ALA A 249 -18.11 -9.02 7.71
N ILE A 250 -17.02 -8.23 7.67
CA ILE A 250 -15.87 -8.48 6.80
C ILE A 250 -15.28 -9.87 7.07
N LEU A 251 -14.98 -10.19 8.34
CA LEU A 251 -14.33 -11.45 8.70
C LEU A 251 -15.21 -12.66 8.38
N GLN A 252 -16.52 -12.54 8.57
CA GLN A 252 -17.47 -13.59 8.19
C GLN A 252 -17.52 -13.79 6.67
N SER A 253 -17.56 -12.70 5.89
CA SER A 253 -17.60 -12.76 4.42
C SER A 253 -16.35 -13.39 3.81
N GLU A 254 -15.19 -13.19 4.44
CA GLU A 254 -13.90 -13.73 3.97
C GLU A 254 -13.71 -15.22 4.32
N GLY A 255 -14.56 -15.78 5.19
CA GLY A 255 -14.62 -17.21 5.46
C GLY A 255 -13.31 -17.76 6.03
N ARG A 256 -12.82 -18.85 5.44
CA ARG A 256 -11.62 -19.57 5.93
C ARG A 256 -10.28 -18.92 5.52
N LYS A 257 -10.29 -17.74 4.90
CA LYS A 257 -9.06 -17.00 4.58
C LYS A 257 -8.30 -16.67 5.87
N GLN A 258 -6.98 -16.61 5.78
CA GLN A 258 -6.12 -16.31 6.92
C GLN A 258 -6.24 -14.83 7.31
N ILE A 259 -6.37 -14.54 8.60
CA ILE A 259 -6.62 -13.18 9.10
C ILE A 259 -5.59 -12.15 8.64
N LYS A 260 -4.29 -12.50 8.60
CA LYS A 260 -3.25 -11.59 8.08
C LYS A 260 -3.50 -11.20 6.61
N GLY A 261 -3.96 -12.16 5.81
CA GLY A 261 -4.28 -11.95 4.40
C GLY A 261 -5.48 -11.01 4.23
N VAL A 262 -6.51 -11.21 5.06
CA VAL A 262 -7.71 -10.36 5.10
C VAL A 262 -7.36 -8.92 5.46
N LEU A 263 -6.63 -8.72 6.57
CA LEU A 263 -6.19 -7.39 7.02
C LEU A 263 -5.35 -6.66 5.96
N ARG A 264 -4.50 -7.38 5.22
CA ARG A 264 -3.61 -6.78 4.20
C ARG A 264 -4.33 -6.50 2.88
N HIS A 265 -5.49 -7.09 2.63
CA HIS A 265 -6.18 -6.97 1.36
C HIS A 265 -6.89 -5.61 1.25
N GLN A 266 -6.43 -4.74 0.35
CA GLN A 266 -6.87 -3.33 0.30
C GLN A 266 -8.35 -3.16 -0.02
N GLY A 267 -8.96 -4.11 -0.75
CA GLY A 267 -10.40 -4.08 -1.02
C GLY A 267 -11.26 -4.65 0.10
N THR A 268 -10.64 -5.15 1.15
CA THR A 268 -11.32 -5.65 2.35
C THR A 268 -11.17 -4.65 3.48
N ILE A 269 -9.94 -4.18 3.75
CA ILE A 269 -9.66 -3.07 4.66
C ILE A 269 -8.58 -2.21 4.02
N ALA A 270 -8.86 -0.92 3.83
CA ALA A 270 -7.90 -0.02 3.22
C ALA A 270 -6.73 0.28 4.17
N GLY A 271 -5.55 0.56 3.61
CA GLY A 271 -4.49 1.21 4.38
C GLY A 271 -3.61 0.29 5.24
N ILE A 272 -4.11 -0.84 5.73
CA ILE A 272 -3.29 -1.82 6.47
C ILE A 272 -2.38 -2.56 5.47
N GLY A 273 -1.08 -2.61 5.72
CA GLY A 273 -0.13 -3.33 4.88
C GLY A 273 0.57 -4.46 5.61
N ASN A 274 1.80 -4.77 5.18
CA ASN A 274 2.50 -5.93 5.69
C ASN A 274 3.02 -5.70 7.11
N ALA A 275 3.48 -4.48 7.39
CA ALA A 275 4.00 -4.10 8.69
C ALA A 275 2.88 -4.06 9.72
N TYR A 276 1.85 -3.23 9.48
CA TYR A 276 0.81 -3.07 10.49
C TYR A 276 -0.05 -4.33 10.66
N SER A 277 -0.18 -5.20 9.66
CA SER A 277 -0.84 -6.51 9.89
C SER A 277 -0.02 -7.47 10.77
N ASP A 278 1.31 -7.37 10.81
CA ASP A 278 2.11 -8.12 11.81
C ASP A 278 1.89 -7.54 13.21
N GLU A 279 1.95 -6.21 13.33
CA GLU A 279 1.80 -5.50 14.60
C GLU A 279 0.42 -5.69 15.23
N ILE A 280 -0.65 -5.49 14.45
CA ILE A 280 -2.04 -5.66 14.90
C ILE A 280 -2.26 -7.09 15.44
N LEU A 281 -1.76 -8.11 14.72
CA LEU A 281 -1.95 -9.49 15.14
C LEU A 281 -1.08 -9.87 16.34
N HIS A 282 0.06 -9.21 16.52
CA HIS A 282 0.87 -9.36 17.72
C HIS A 282 0.18 -8.71 18.93
N ALA A 283 -0.34 -7.49 18.78
CA ALA A 283 -1.11 -6.79 19.80
C ALA A 283 -2.37 -7.59 20.21
N ALA A 284 -3.09 -8.12 19.22
CA ALA A 284 -4.26 -8.99 19.44
C ALA A 284 -3.90 -10.41 19.92
N ARG A 285 -2.60 -10.76 20.01
CA ARG A 285 -2.11 -12.11 20.35
C ARG A 285 -2.72 -13.22 19.49
N MET A 286 -2.96 -12.92 18.21
CA MET A 286 -3.59 -13.84 17.26
C MET A 286 -2.57 -14.44 16.29
N SER A 287 -2.76 -15.72 15.99
CA SER A 287 -1.99 -16.38 14.93
C SER A 287 -2.27 -15.72 13.57
N PRO A 288 -1.23 -15.37 12.80
CA PRO A 288 -1.37 -14.91 11.41
C PRO A 288 -2.17 -15.84 10.49
N TYR A 289 -2.28 -17.12 10.85
CA TYR A 289 -2.99 -18.15 10.09
C TYR A 289 -4.37 -18.50 10.63
N LYS A 290 -4.85 -17.82 11.70
CA LYS A 290 -6.21 -18.01 12.20
C LYS A 290 -7.22 -17.73 11.06
N PRO A 291 -8.18 -18.63 10.79
CA PRO A 291 -9.26 -18.37 9.84
C PRO A 291 -10.10 -17.16 10.26
N ALA A 292 -10.45 -16.28 9.32
CA ALA A 292 -11.23 -15.08 9.62
C ALA A 292 -12.62 -15.42 10.21
N SER A 293 -13.31 -16.42 9.67
CA SER A 293 -14.62 -16.86 10.14
C SER A 293 -14.60 -17.65 11.46
N SER A 294 -13.43 -17.89 12.06
CA SER A 294 -13.31 -18.55 13.37
C SER A 294 -12.96 -17.58 14.49
N ILE A 295 -13.16 -16.28 14.27
CA ILE A 295 -12.98 -15.24 15.27
C ILE A 295 -14.32 -15.08 15.98
N GLU A 296 -14.33 -15.39 17.27
CA GLU A 296 -15.50 -15.27 18.15
C GLU A 296 -15.61 -13.84 18.70
N ASP A 297 -16.76 -13.48 19.29
CA ASP A 297 -17.06 -12.09 19.66
C ASP A 297 -16.00 -11.43 20.56
N GLY A 298 -15.49 -12.15 21.56
CA GLY A 298 -14.43 -11.63 22.45
C GLY A 298 -13.07 -11.46 21.74
N ASP A 299 -12.76 -12.33 20.78
CA ASP A 299 -11.60 -12.18 19.92
C ASP A 299 -11.81 -11.04 18.92
N LEU A 300 -13.03 -10.85 18.41
CA LEU A 300 -13.38 -9.77 17.49
C LEU A 300 -13.16 -8.41 18.15
N GLU A 301 -13.62 -8.22 19.38
CA GLU A 301 -13.38 -6.99 20.15
C GLU A 301 -11.89 -6.75 20.37
N THR A 302 -11.15 -7.80 20.74
CA THR A 302 -9.69 -7.74 20.90
C THR A 302 -8.99 -7.31 19.60
N LEU A 303 -9.40 -7.88 18.47
CA LEU A 303 -8.83 -7.53 17.16
C LEU A 303 -9.22 -6.10 16.75
N PHE A 304 -10.47 -5.70 16.96
CA PHE A 304 -10.95 -4.37 16.62
C PHE A 304 -10.16 -3.29 17.37
N ASN A 305 -10.02 -3.45 18.68
CA ASN A 305 -9.21 -2.54 19.51
C ASN A 305 -7.75 -2.54 19.06
N ALA A 306 -7.16 -3.72 18.80
CA ALA A 306 -5.80 -3.80 18.28
C ALA A 306 -5.61 -3.07 16.94
N VAL A 307 -6.61 -3.10 16.03
CA VAL A 307 -6.58 -2.33 14.79
C VAL A 307 -6.61 -0.82 15.08
N LYS A 308 -7.57 -0.35 15.88
CA LYS A 308 -7.73 1.09 16.19
C LYS A 308 -6.52 1.65 16.92
N ASP A 309 -6.05 0.96 17.98
CA ASP A 309 -4.95 1.40 18.81
C ASP A 309 -3.63 1.40 18.02
N THR A 310 -3.30 0.29 17.35
CA THR A 310 -2.01 0.19 16.63
C THR A 310 -1.90 1.23 15.51
N ILE A 311 -3.00 1.47 14.78
CA ILE A 311 -3.02 2.44 13.68
C ILE A 311 -3.09 3.87 14.23
N GLY A 312 -3.93 4.14 15.22
CA GLY A 312 -4.08 5.45 15.87
C GLY A 312 -2.79 5.91 16.53
N ASP A 313 -2.15 5.06 17.32
CA ASP A 313 -0.87 5.34 17.97
C ASP A 313 0.23 5.62 16.94
N ALA A 314 0.22 4.91 15.81
CA ALA A 314 1.20 5.13 14.75
C ALA A 314 0.99 6.47 14.05
N VAL A 315 -0.26 6.88 13.83
CA VAL A 315 -0.59 8.19 13.27
C VAL A 315 -0.18 9.29 14.24
N GLU A 316 -0.51 9.15 15.53
CA GLU A 316 -0.21 10.18 16.52
C GLU A 316 1.28 10.36 16.74
N ARG A 317 2.05 9.26 16.81
CA ARG A 317 3.52 9.34 16.85
C ARG A 317 4.13 9.97 15.60
N SER A 318 3.45 9.86 14.47
CA SER A 318 3.91 10.42 13.20
C SER A 318 3.44 11.86 12.99
N ARG A 319 2.50 12.35 13.80
CA ARG A 319 1.97 13.70 13.72
C ARG A 319 3.07 14.71 14.03
N GLY A 320 3.21 15.71 13.18
CA GLY A 320 4.21 16.77 13.34
C GLY A 320 5.63 16.39 12.92
N LEU A 321 5.87 15.14 12.51
CA LEU A 321 7.13 14.78 11.86
C LEU A 321 7.17 15.33 10.43
N HIS A 322 8.33 15.85 10.05
CA HIS A 322 8.54 16.27 8.67
C HIS A 322 8.53 15.05 7.73
N ALA A 323 8.11 15.24 6.48
CA ALA A 323 8.18 14.20 5.44
C ALA A 323 9.55 13.50 5.32
N SER A 324 10.64 14.17 5.70
CA SER A 324 12.00 13.62 5.74
C SER A 324 12.24 12.61 6.87
N GLU A 325 11.51 12.72 7.99
CA GLU A 325 11.74 11.99 9.24
C GLU A 325 10.81 10.78 9.41
N LEU A 326 9.66 10.80 8.74
CA LEU A 326 8.67 9.70 8.75
C LEU A 326 9.26 8.33 8.34
N LYS A 327 10.26 8.33 7.45
CA LYS A 327 10.89 7.08 6.98
C LYS A 327 11.77 6.41 8.06
N SER A 328 12.41 7.19 8.91
CA SER A 328 13.23 6.70 10.03
C SER A 328 12.36 6.22 11.18
N GLU A 329 11.32 6.98 11.51
CA GLU A 329 10.43 6.70 12.64
C GLU A 329 9.70 5.35 12.52
N LYS A 330 9.28 5.00 11.30
CA LYS A 330 8.66 3.70 11.01
C LYS A 330 9.49 2.50 11.49
N ARG A 331 10.82 2.63 11.58
CA ARG A 331 11.72 1.51 11.88
C ARG A 331 11.96 1.27 13.37
N THR A 332 11.77 2.28 14.22
CA THR A 332 12.21 2.24 15.62
C THR A 332 11.14 1.71 16.57
N ASN A 333 9.86 1.83 16.21
CA ASN A 333 8.74 1.66 17.15
C ASN A 333 7.80 0.48 16.84
N LEU A 334 8.29 -0.55 16.14
CA LEU A 334 7.52 -1.77 15.86
C LEU A 334 7.87 -2.88 16.85
N ALA A 335 6.91 -3.71 17.25
CA ALA A 335 7.10 -4.78 18.22
C ALA A 335 7.67 -6.05 17.59
N VAL A 336 7.21 -6.43 16.39
CA VAL A 336 7.62 -7.67 15.72
C VAL A 336 8.10 -7.46 14.28
N HIS A 337 7.52 -6.51 13.56
CA HIS A 337 7.84 -6.27 12.16
C HIS A 337 9.24 -5.68 12.01
N GLY A 338 10.04 -6.25 11.11
CA GLY A 338 11.46 -5.95 10.92
C GLY A 338 12.37 -6.44 12.05
N ARG A 339 11.85 -7.22 13.02
CA ARG A 339 12.56 -7.58 14.26
C ARG A 339 12.85 -9.07 14.40
N THR A 340 12.88 -9.83 13.30
CA THR A 340 13.28 -11.25 13.29
C THR A 340 14.58 -11.48 14.07
N GLY A 341 14.58 -12.44 14.98
CA GLY A 341 15.73 -12.79 15.82
C GLY A 341 15.91 -11.90 17.05
N GLN A 342 15.13 -10.83 17.21
CA GLN A 342 15.13 -9.99 18.41
C GLN A 342 14.14 -10.52 19.46
N THR A 343 14.28 -10.03 20.68
CA THR A 343 13.38 -10.31 21.81
C THR A 343 12.02 -9.64 21.62
N CYS A 344 10.95 -10.41 21.78
CA CYS A 344 9.57 -9.93 21.85
C CYS A 344 9.41 -9.02 23.08
N PRO A 345 8.89 -7.80 22.93
CA PRO A 345 8.76 -6.85 24.04
C PRO A 345 7.70 -7.25 25.07
N VAL A 346 6.84 -8.23 24.76
CA VAL A 346 5.74 -8.67 25.65
C VAL A 346 6.15 -9.87 26.50
N CYS A 347 6.72 -10.91 25.89
CA CYS A 347 6.99 -12.18 26.59
C CYS A 347 8.47 -12.56 26.69
N GLY A 348 9.39 -11.82 26.06
CA GLY A 348 10.82 -12.13 26.08
C GLY A 348 11.28 -13.20 25.07
N ASP A 349 10.38 -13.96 24.44
CA ASP A 349 10.74 -14.98 23.44
C ASP A 349 11.25 -14.33 22.13
N VAL A 350 11.87 -15.12 21.26
CA VAL A 350 12.42 -14.65 19.98
C VAL A 350 11.31 -14.41 18.96
N VAL A 351 11.34 -13.24 18.31
CA VAL A 351 10.52 -12.92 17.13
C VAL A 351 10.98 -13.78 15.96
N ARG A 352 10.04 -14.52 15.37
CA ARG A 352 10.27 -15.46 14.26
C ARG A 352 9.73 -14.88 12.96
N GLU A 353 10.20 -15.42 11.85
CA GLU A 353 9.76 -15.04 10.51
C GLU A 353 9.26 -16.26 9.74
N VAL A 354 8.23 -16.06 8.92
CA VAL A 354 7.91 -16.97 7.80
C VAL A 354 8.13 -16.21 6.49
N SER A 355 8.99 -16.76 5.64
CA SER A 355 9.38 -16.18 4.37
C SER A 355 8.51 -16.68 3.20
N PHE A 356 8.02 -15.76 2.36
CA PHE A 356 7.32 -16.03 1.09
C PHE A 356 8.13 -15.55 -0.11
N ALA A 357 7.60 -15.76 -1.32
CA ALA A 357 8.25 -15.39 -2.59
C ALA A 357 8.76 -13.93 -2.60
N ASP A 358 7.90 -13.01 -2.16
CA ASP A 358 8.01 -11.56 -2.33
C ASP A 358 7.67 -10.76 -1.07
N SER A 359 7.45 -11.45 0.05
CA SER A 359 7.08 -10.89 1.36
C SER A 359 7.51 -11.82 2.49
N SER A 360 7.50 -11.31 3.71
CA SER A 360 7.64 -12.11 4.94
C SER A 360 6.60 -11.65 5.96
N LEU A 361 6.27 -12.53 6.90
CA LEU A 361 5.53 -12.17 8.11
C LEU A 361 6.44 -12.40 9.31
N GLN A 362 6.34 -11.51 10.30
CA GLN A 362 7.05 -11.63 11.56
C GLN A 362 6.07 -11.73 12.73
N TYR A 363 6.37 -12.60 13.68
CA TYR A 363 5.45 -12.95 14.76
C TYR A 363 6.20 -13.48 15.99
N CYS A 364 5.56 -13.46 17.15
CA CYS A 364 6.04 -14.12 18.36
C CYS A 364 5.27 -15.43 18.58
N ALA A 365 5.96 -16.59 18.60
CA ALA A 365 5.28 -17.88 18.76
C ALA A 365 4.62 -18.02 20.14
N THR A 366 5.29 -17.56 21.20
CA THR A 366 4.72 -17.60 22.55
C THR A 366 3.43 -16.78 22.64
N CYS A 367 3.43 -15.54 22.14
CA CYS A 367 2.23 -14.67 22.19
C CYS A 367 1.11 -15.12 21.26
N GLN A 368 1.41 -15.60 20.03
CA GLN A 368 0.41 -15.72 18.96
C GLN A 368 0.03 -17.16 18.61
N THR A 369 0.81 -18.16 19.03
CA THR A 369 0.60 -19.57 18.66
C THR A 369 0.82 -20.54 19.82
N GLY A 370 0.78 -20.05 21.06
CA GLY A 370 1.00 -20.88 22.26
C GLY A 370 2.37 -21.55 22.28
N GLY A 371 3.39 -20.86 21.75
CA GLY A 371 4.77 -21.33 21.67
C GLY A 371 5.09 -22.18 20.44
N LYS A 372 4.09 -22.57 19.62
CA LYS A 372 4.32 -23.44 18.45
C LYS A 372 4.83 -22.64 17.24
N PRO A 373 6.04 -22.89 16.71
CA PRO A 373 6.51 -22.19 15.53
C PRO A 373 5.65 -22.53 14.29
N LEU A 374 5.31 -21.51 13.52
CA LEU A 374 4.70 -21.63 12.20
C LEU A 374 5.70 -22.21 11.19
N ALA A 375 5.22 -23.11 10.31
CA ALA A 375 6.06 -23.74 9.30
C ALA A 375 6.52 -22.75 8.22
N ASP A 376 7.83 -22.68 7.98
CA ASP A 376 8.42 -21.98 6.84
C ASP A 376 8.45 -22.91 5.61
N ARG A 377 7.62 -22.60 4.61
CA ARG A 377 7.50 -23.42 3.39
C ARG A 377 8.80 -23.52 2.59
N ARG A 378 9.76 -22.60 2.75
CA ARG A 378 11.08 -22.69 2.10
C ARG A 378 12.02 -23.58 2.89
N MET A 379 12.07 -23.40 4.21
CA MET A 379 13.04 -24.10 5.05
C MET A 379 12.59 -25.51 5.46
N SER A 380 11.28 -25.72 5.66
CA SER A 380 10.72 -27.05 5.93
C SER A 380 10.88 -28.04 4.78
N LYS A 381 11.18 -27.58 3.55
CA LYS A 381 11.54 -28.45 2.43
C LYS A 381 12.99 -28.94 2.46
N LEU A 382 13.88 -28.25 3.17
CA LEU A 382 15.31 -28.62 3.30
C LEU A 382 15.60 -29.47 4.56
N LEU A 383 14.60 -29.64 5.44
CA LEU A 383 14.68 -30.42 6.67
C LEU A 383 13.95 -31.78 6.55
N LYS A 384 13.57 -32.17 5.32
CA LYS A 384 13.20 -33.54 4.94
C LYS A 384 14.37 -34.14 4.20
#